data_AF-A0A6B2DKQ5-F1
#
_entry.id   AF-A0A6B2DKQ5-F1
#
_cell.length_a   1.000
_cell.length_b   1.000
_cell.length_c   1.000
_cell.angle_alpha   90.00
_cell.angle_beta   90.00
_cell.angle_gamma   90.00
#
_symmetry.space_group_name_H-M   'P 1'
#
loop_
_entity.id
_entity.type
_entity.pdbx_description
1 polymer ?
#
loop_
_entity_poly.entity_id
_entity_poly.type
_entity_poly.pdbx_seq_one_letter_code
_entity_poly.pdbx_strand_id
1 'polypeptide(L)'
;MLPAAARLRRSEDFRVVLRRGSRAGRRRLVVHALTTDPSGAVDVPSAARAGFVVSKAVGNSVVRHRVSRRLRHLVSAKLGTLPPGTSLVVRALPPSSTASSAELGSDLDAALRRLGLLSSRRPAGDVPRPTRPADATPDHGSAV
;
A
#
# COMPACT_ATOMS: atom_id res chain seq x y z
N MET A 1 -4.49 -1.51 15.00
CA MET A 1 -5.75 -1.21 14.26
C MET A 1 -5.34 -0.39 13.04
N LEU A 2 -5.81 -0.71 11.82
CA LEU A 2 -5.29 -0.09 10.59
C LEU A 2 -5.96 1.29 10.36
N PRO A 3 -5.21 2.40 10.25
CA PRO A 3 -5.78 3.75 10.15
C PRO A 3 -6.61 3.94 8.87
N ALA A 4 -7.60 4.84 8.91
CA ALA A 4 -8.54 5.04 7.80
C ALA A 4 -7.85 5.43 6.49
N ALA A 5 -6.79 6.25 6.57
CA ALA A 5 -5.99 6.69 5.42
C ALA A 5 -5.16 5.56 4.77
N ALA A 6 -4.85 4.50 5.52
CA ALA A 6 -4.12 3.33 5.04
C ALA A 6 -5.05 2.22 4.51
N ARG A 7 -6.37 2.47 4.41
CA ARG A 7 -7.34 1.50 3.89
C ARG A 7 -7.67 1.80 2.44
N LEU A 8 -7.50 0.79 1.58
CA LEU A 8 -7.98 0.84 0.20
C LEU A 8 -9.49 0.55 0.21
N ARG A 9 -10.31 1.55 -0.11
CA ARG A 9 -11.78 1.47 0.02
C ARG A 9 -12.51 1.41 -1.32
N ARG A 10 -11.98 2.06 -2.36
CA ARG A 10 -12.70 2.23 -3.62
C ARG A 10 -12.48 1.02 -4.53
N SER A 11 -13.56 0.50 -5.10
CA SER A 11 -13.53 -0.65 -6.01
C SER A 11 -12.65 -0.40 -7.25
N GLU A 12 -12.54 0.84 -7.70
CA GLU A 12 -11.64 1.26 -8.78
C GLU A 12 -10.17 1.02 -8.43
N ASP A 13 -9.74 1.42 -7.22
CA ASP A 13 -8.38 1.19 -6.74
C ASP A 13 -8.06 -0.30 -6.70
N PHE A 14 -9.00 -1.13 -6.24
CA PHE A 14 -8.83 -2.60 -6.26
C PHE A 14 -8.60 -3.10 -7.68
N ARG A 15 -9.41 -2.66 -8.66
CA ARG A 15 -9.25 -3.08 -10.06
C ARG A 15 -7.93 -2.61 -10.65
N VAL A 16 -7.48 -1.40 -10.31
CA VAL A 16 -6.20 -0.86 -10.80
C VAL A 16 -5.04 -1.70 -10.26
N VAL A 17 -4.99 -1.97 -8.95
CA VAL A 17 -3.95 -2.81 -8.33
C VAL A 17 -3.98 -4.24 -8.88
N LEU A 18 -5.16 -4.82 -9.06
CA LEU A 18 -5.31 -6.18 -9.60
C LEU A 18 -4.88 -6.30 -11.06
N ARG A 19 -5.09 -5.26 -11.88
CA ARG A 19 -4.76 -5.28 -13.32
C ARG A 19 -3.34 -4.83 -13.64
N ARG A 20 -2.85 -3.78 -12.99
CA ARG A 20 -1.55 -3.15 -13.27
C ARG A 20 -0.45 -3.52 -12.27
N GLY A 21 -0.83 -4.02 -11.09
CA GLY A 21 0.11 -4.36 -10.04
C GLY A 21 0.84 -5.69 -10.27
N SER A 22 2.05 -5.78 -9.73
CA SER A 22 2.80 -7.03 -9.64
C SER A 22 2.12 -7.99 -8.66
N ARG A 23 2.13 -9.29 -8.98
CA ARG A 23 1.49 -10.33 -8.17
C ARG A 23 2.50 -11.36 -7.64
N ALA A 24 2.32 -11.78 -6.41
CA ALA A 24 3.02 -12.91 -5.81
C ALA A 24 2.01 -13.88 -5.20
N GLY A 25 1.93 -15.08 -5.78
CA GLY A 25 1.09 -16.17 -5.28
C GLY A 25 1.83 -17.03 -4.26
N ARG A 26 1.14 -17.39 -3.19
CA ARG A 26 1.54 -18.39 -2.19
C ARG A 26 0.42 -19.40 -1.99
N ARG A 27 0.71 -20.45 -1.22
CA ARG A 27 -0.24 -21.55 -0.96
C ARG A 27 -1.55 -21.06 -0.33
N ARG A 28 -1.47 -20.05 0.56
CA ARG A 28 -2.64 -19.57 1.34
C ARG A 28 -3.11 -18.18 0.91
N LEU A 29 -2.26 -17.38 0.28
CA LEU A 29 -2.52 -15.98 -0.03
C LEU A 29 -1.97 -15.60 -1.42
N VAL A 30 -2.62 -14.66 -2.08
CA VAL A 30 -2.07 -13.97 -3.26
C VAL A 30 -1.98 -12.49 -2.93
N VAL A 31 -0.80 -11.92 -3.09
CA VAL A 31 -0.55 -10.49 -2.84
C VAL A 31 -0.37 -9.79 -4.17
N HIS A 32 -1.13 -8.70 -4.37
CA HIS A 32 -0.94 -7.77 -5.46
C HIS A 32 -0.39 -6.47 -4.87
N ALA A 33 0.60 -5.89 -5.52
CA ALA A 33 1.16 -4.60 -5.15
C ALA A 33 1.33 -3.72 -6.37
N LEU A 34 0.97 -2.45 -6.21
CA LEU A 34 1.24 -1.40 -7.17
C LEU A 34 1.89 -0.24 -6.43
N THR A 35 3.10 0.10 -6.79
CA THR A 35 3.75 1.33 -6.31
C THR A 35 3.50 2.40 -7.35
N THR A 36 2.72 3.41 -6.99
CA THR A 36 2.51 4.58 -7.84
C THR A 36 3.56 5.62 -7.48
N ASP A 37 4.29 6.09 -8.49
CA ASP A 37 5.24 7.18 -8.34
C ASP A 37 4.48 8.46 -7.96
N PRO A 38 4.89 9.17 -6.88
CA PRO A 38 4.24 10.40 -6.45
C PRO A 38 4.31 11.55 -7.47
N SER A 39 5.12 11.45 -8.53
CA SER A 39 5.31 12.52 -9.53
C SER A 39 4.11 12.78 -10.44
N GLY A 40 3.12 11.89 -10.52
CA GLY A 40 2.02 11.99 -11.50
C GLY A 40 0.64 12.37 -10.96
N ALA A 41 0.44 12.50 -9.65
CA ALA A 41 -0.88 12.77 -9.08
C ALA A 41 -0.77 13.69 -7.86
N VAL A 42 -1.54 14.78 -7.88
CA VAL A 42 -1.55 15.86 -6.88
C VAL A 42 -2.04 15.40 -5.49
N ASP A 43 -2.51 14.15 -5.38
CA ASP A 43 -3.05 13.53 -4.15
C ASP A 43 -2.46 12.14 -3.87
N VAL A 44 -1.17 11.89 -4.14
CA VAL A 44 -0.59 10.60 -3.74
C VAL A 44 -0.51 10.53 -2.20
N PRO A 45 -1.24 9.59 -1.56
CA PRO A 45 -1.11 9.38 -0.13
C PRO A 45 0.35 9.05 0.23
N SER A 46 0.92 9.82 1.14
CA SER A 46 2.26 9.57 1.67
C SER A 46 2.38 8.18 2.34
N ALA A 47 1.26 7.57 2.76
CA ALA A 47 1.23 6.26 3.41
C ALA A 47 0.79 5.12 2.48
N ALA A 48 1.42 3.95 2.66
CA ALA A 48 1.00 2.72 2.02
C ALA A 48 -0.47 2.37 2.36
N ARG A 49 -1.21 1.88 1.36
CA ARG A 49 -2.62 1.49 1.49
C ARG A 49 -2.78 -0.02 1.37
N ALA A 50 -3.66 -0.61 2.17
CA ALA A 50 -3.95 -2.03 2.16
C ALA A 50 -5.45 -2.33 1.98
N GLY A 51 -5.74 -3.32 1.14
CA GLY A 51 -7.06 -3.91 0.91
C GLY A 51 -7.03 -5.42 1.08
N PHE A 52 -8.15 -6.01 1.49
CA PHE A 52 -8.27 -7.45 1.73
C PHE A 52 -9.47 -8.00 0.98
N VAL A 53 -9.26 -9.08 0.22
CA VAL A 53 -10.31 -9.78 -0.52
C VAL A 53 -10.39 -11.21 0.00
N VAL A 54 -11.47 -11.52 0.70
CA VAL A 54 -11.72 -12.88 1.24
C VAL A 54 -12.98 -13.44 0.59
N SER A 55 -12.79 -14.43 -0.29
CA SER A 55 -13.87 -15.05 -1.06
C SER A 55 -14.72 -15.98 -0.19
N LYS A 56 -15.90 -16.36 -0.71
CA LYS A 56 -16.80 -17.34 -0.06
C LYS A 56 -16.16 -18.73 0.08
N ALA A 57 -15.23 -19.08 -0.82
CA ALA A 57 -14.52 -20.36 -0.81
C ALA A 57 -13.58 -20.54 0.40
N VAL A 58 -13.28 -19.48 1.15
CA VAL A 58 -12.49 -19.57 2.40
C VAL A 58 -13.34 -20.13 3.55
N GLY A 59 -14.66 -20.00 3.50
CA GLY A 59 -15.55 -20.55 4.53
C GLY A 59 -16.65 -19.58 4.94
N ASN A 60 -17.30 -19.88 6.06
CA ASN A 60 -18.40 -19.08 6.60
C ASN A 60 -17.94 -17.67 7.04
N SER A 61 -18.90 -16.80 7.36
CA SER A 61 -18.64 -15.40 7.74
C SER A 61 -17.68 -15.27 8.93
N VAL A 62 -17.75 -16.18 9.90
CA VAL A 62 -16.86 -16.18 11.08
C VAL A 62 -15.42 -16.46 10.67
N VAL A 63 -15.19 -17.49 9.85
CA VAL A 63 -13.86 -17.82 9.32
C VAL A 63 -13.32 -16.66 8.47
N ARG A 64 -14.15 -16.10 7.59
CA ARG A 64 -13.75 -14.97 6.73
C ARG A 64 -13.38 -13.72 7.54
N HIS A 65 -14.15 -13.39 8.58
CA HIS A 65 -13.86 -12.27 9.46
C HIS A 65 -12.62 -12.53 10.32
N ARG A 66 -12.42 -13.75 10.82
CA ARG A 66 -11.21 -14.16 11.54
C ARG A 66 -9.97 -13.99 10.67
N VAL A 67 -9.99 -14.50 9.43
CA VAL A 67 -8.89 -14.34 8.47
C VAL A 67 -8.65 -12.87 8.17
N SER A 68 -9.71 -12.11 7.88
CA SER A 68 -9.60 -10.66 7.62
C SER A 68 -8.99 -9.89 8.80
N ARG A 69 -9.38 -10.21 10.04
CA ARG A 69 -8.82 -9.59 11.25
C ARG A 69 -7.34 -9.94 11.41
N ARG A 70 -6.96 -11.21 11.25
CA ARG A 70 -5.55 -11.66 11.31
C ARG A 70 -4.70 -10.97 10.25
N LEU A 71 -5.15 -10.95 8.99
CA LEU A 71 -4.44 -10.28 7.89
C LEU A 71 -4.29 -8.79 8.13
N ARG A 72 -5.31 -8.10 8.66
CA ARG A 72 -5.20 -6.69 9.05
C ARG A 72 -4.12 -6.45 10.10
N HIS A 73 -4.01 -7.31 11.11
CA HIS A 73 -2.96 -7.18 12.14
C HIS A 73 -1.56 -7.37 11.55
N LEU A 74 -1.38 -8.40 10.73
CA LEU A 74 -0.09 -8.68 10.09
C LEU A 74 0.34 -7.56 9.16
N VAL A 75 -0.55 -7.09 8.28
CA VAL A 75 -0.24 -5.99 7.36
C VAL A 75 -0.03 -4.67 8.11
N SER A 76 -0.78 -4.40 9.18
CA SER A 76 -0.58 -3.20 10.00
C SER A 76 0.83 -3.09 10.56
N ALA A 77 1.47 -4.21 10.91
CA ALA A 77 2.85 -4.22 11.38
C ALA A 77 3.88 -4.00 10.27
N LYS A 78 3.51 -4.26 9.00
CA LYS A 78 4.40 -4.18 7.82
C LYS A 78 4.19 -2.92 6.99
N LEU A 79 3.09 -2.19 7.18
CA LEU A 79 2.82 -0.95 6.46
C LEU A 79 3.94 0.09 6.62
N GLY A 80 4.59 0.15 7.79
CA GLY A 80 5.71 1.05 8.04
C GLY A 80 7.02 0.66 7.34
N THR A 81 7.12 -0.56 6.81
CA THR A 81 8.30 -1.03 6.07
C THR A 81 8.11 -0.97 4.55
N LEU A 82 6.92 -0.66 4.07
CA LEU A 82 6.61 -0.57 2.64
C LEU A 82 6.94 0.83 2.10
N PRO A 83 7.30 0.95 0.82
CA PRO A 83 7.48 2.25 0.18
C PRO A 83 6.21 3.11 0.25
N PRO A 84 6.34 4.44 0.35
CA PRO A 84 5.21 5.36 0.22
C PRO A 84 4.58 5.21 -1.18
N GLY A 85 3.27 5.45 -1.29
CA GLY A 85 2.55 5.27 -2.56
C GLY A 85 2.27 3.81 -2.96
N THR A 86 2.68 2.82 -2.15
CA THR A 86 2.33 1.42 -2.41
C THR A 86 0.88 1.12 -2.03
N SER A 87 0.12 0.62 -3.00
CA SER A 87 -1.21 0.04 -2.82
C SER A 87 -1.14 -1.48 -2.86
N LEU A 88 -1.53 -2.11 -1.76
CA LEU A 88 -1.41 -3.55 -1.54
C LEU A 88 -2.80 -4.20 -1.41
N VAL A 89 -3.03 -5.28 -2.15
CA VAL A 89 -4.26 -6.07 -2.09
C VAL A 89 -3.92 -7.51 -1.78
N VAL A 90 -4.39 -8.03 -0.64
CA VAL A 90 -4.22 -9.42 -0.23
C VAL A 90 -5.50 -10.21 -0.52
N ARG A 91 -5.40 -11.23 -1.38
CA ARG A 91 -6.45 -12.20 -1.62
C ARG A 91 -6.21 -13.44 -0.78
N ALA A 92 -7.22 -13.83 0.00
CA ALA A 92 -7.20 -15.07 0.77
C ALA A 92 -7.69 -16.25 -0.09
N LEU A 93 -6.91 -17.33 -0.12
CA LEU A 93 -7.27 -18.60 -0.78
C LEU A 93 -7.92 -19.57 0.21
N PRO A 94 -8.65 -20.60 -0.23
CA PRO A 94 -9.30 -21.57 0.66
C PRO A 94 -8.39 -22.15 1.77
N PRO A 95 -7.09 -22.46 1.52
CA PRO A 95 -6.18 -22.95 2.56
C PRO A 95 -5.86 -21.95 3.68
N SER A 96 -6.23 -20.67 3.55
CA SER A 96 -6.05 -19.67 4.61
C SER A 96 -7.00 -19.85 5.81
N SER A 97 -8.07 -20.63 5.63
CA SER A 97 -9.12 -20.85 6.63
C SER A 97 -8.63 -21.59 7.89
N THR A 98 -7.78 -22.59 7.69
CA THR A 98 -7.19 -23.44 8.74
C THR A 98 -5.80 -22.99 9.17
N ALA A 99 -5.23 -22.00 8.47
CA ALA A 99 -3.89 -21.52 8.74
C ALA A 99 -3.79 -20.71 10.04
N SER A 100 -2.67 -20.91 10.74
CA SER A 100 -2.28 -20.10 11.88
C SER A 100 -1.85 -18.69 11.45
N SER A 101 -1.83 -17.75 12.41
CA SER A 101 -1.35 -16.39 12.14
C SER A 101 0.12 -16.35 11.72
N ALA A 102 0.94 -17.27 12.25
CA ALA A 102 2.35 -17.38 11.90
C ALA A 102 2.54 -17.83 10.44
N GLU A 103 1.78 -18.83 9.99
CA GLU A 103 1.82 -19.30 8.60
C GLU A 103 1.35 -18.22 7.61
N LEU A 104 0.27 -17.50 7.95
CA LEU A 104 -0.20 -16.38 7.13
C LEU A 104 0.83 -15.24 7.08
N GLY A 105 1.52 -14.98 8.20
CA GLY A 105 2.60 -14.00 8.28
C GLY A 105 3.80 -14.40 7.42
N SER A 106 4.22 -15.66 7.49
CA SER A 106 5.31 -16.19 6.66
C SER A 106 4.99 -16.11 5.16
N ASP A 107 3.77 -16.49 4.76
CA ASP A 107 3.33 -16.39 3.36
C ASP A 107 3.29 -14.92 2.90
N LEU A 108 2.82 -14.00 3.75
CA LEU A 108 2.81 -12.57 3.46
C LEU A 108 4.24 -12.03 3.29
N ASP A 109 5.13 -12.30 4.23
CA ASP A 109 6.52 -11.85 4.18
C ASP A 109 7.25 -12.42 2.95
N ALA A 110 7.03 -13.70 2.65
CA ALA A 110 7.60 -14.33 1.47
C ALA A 110 7.03 -13.74 0.17
N ALA A 111 5.77 -13.33 0.13
CA ALA A 111 5.18 -12.64 -1.00
C ALA A 111 5.74 -11.22 -1.17
N LEU A 112 5.87 -10.46 -0.07
CA LEU A 112 6.45 -9.11 -0.06
C LEU A 112 7.91 -9.11 -0.51
N ARG A 113 8.73 -10.08 -0.05
CA ARG A 113 10.11 -10.27 -0.52
C ARG A 113 10.16 -10.54 -2.01
N ARG A 114 9.27 -11.40 -2.51
CA ARG A 114 9.19 -11.74 -3.94
C ARG A 114 8.80 -10.54 -4.81
N LEU A 115 8.03 -9.61 -4.27
CA LEU A 115 7.65 -8.37 -4.94
C LEU A 115 8.71 -7.27 -4.82
N GLY A 116 9.84 -7.51 -4.14
CA GLY A 116 10.88 -6.50 -3.93
C GLY A 116 10.44 -5.34 -3.03
N LEU A 117 9.30 -5.46 -2.35
CA LEU A 117 8.74 -4.38 -1.51
C LEU A 117 9.40 -4.27 -0.13
N LEU A 118 10.24 -5.24 0.21
CA LEU A 118 11.05 -5.23 1.43
C LEU A 118 12.47 -4.74 1.18
N SER A 119 12.72 -4.13 0.01
CA SER A 119 14.02 -3.58 -0.31
C SER A 119 14.30 -2.32 0.51
N SER A 120 15.34 -2.46 1.32
CA SER A 120 16.18 -1.42 1.91
C SER A 120 16.21 -0.14 1.06
N ARG A 121 15.55 0.90 1.57
CA ARG A 121 15.89 2.32 1.43
C ARG A 121 16.58 2.68 0.09
N ARG A 122 15.77 3.05 -0.89
CA ARG A 122 16.09 4.28 -1.65
C ARG A 122 15.21 5.37 -1.06
N PRO A 123 15.74 6.29 -0.23
CA PRO A 123 15.02 7.52 -0.04
C PRO A 123 14.92 8.14 -1.43
N ALA A 124 13.72 8.48 -1.88
CA ALA A 124 13.57 9.50 -2.90
C ALA A 124 14.05 10.82 -2.26
N GLY A 125 15.36 10.94 -2.06
CA GLY A 125 16.05 12.18 -1.81
C GLY A 125 16.69 12.57 -3.12
N ASP A 126 16.01 13.43 -3.86
CA ASP A 126 16.60 14.69 -4.31
C ASP A 126 15.46 15.58 -4.84
N VAL A 127 14.97 16.48 -4.00
CA VAL A 127 14.43 17.74 -4.51
C VAL A 127 15.32 18.80 -3.91
N PRO A 128 16.26 19.37 -4.68
CA PRO A 128 16.82 20.67 -4.34
C PRO A 128 15.63 21.60 -4.32
N ARG A 129 15.20 22.02 -3.13
CA ARG A 129 14.30 23.17 -3.00
C ARG A 129 15.12 24.35 -3.50
N PRO A 130 14.80 24.98 -4.65
CA PRO A 130 15.46 26.23 -4.98
C PRO A 130 15.15 27.21 -3.86
N THR A 131 16.22 27.70 -3.25
CA THR A 131 16.23 28.79 -2.28
C THR A 131 15.49 29.97 -2.87
N ARG A 132 14.47 30.47 -2.17
CA ARG A 132 14.17 31.91 -2.24
C ARG A 132 15.38 32.60 -1.60
N PRO A 133 15.98 33.60 -2.24
CA PRO A 133 15.45 34.95 -2.05
C PRO A 133 15.61 35.87 -3.27
N ALA A 134 15.18 37.12 -3.07
CA ALA A 134 15.51 38.35 -3.80
C ALA A 134 14.35 39.00 -4.58
N ASP A 135 13.91 40.12 -3.99
CA ASP A 135 13.53 41.39 -4.61
C ASP A 135 13.18 41.42 -6.09
N ALA A 136 11.99 41.94 -6.35
CA ALA A 136 11.82 43.07 -7.27
C ALA A 136 10.47 43.73 -6.94
N THR A 137 10.50 44.73 -6.05
CA THR A 137 9.59 45.88 -6.15
C THR A 137 9.94 46.61 -7.45
N PRO A 138 8.95 46.96 -8.29
CA PRO A 138 9.02 48.21 -9.02
C PRO A 138 8.09 49.19 -8.31
N ASP A 139 8.71 50.04 -7.53
CA ASP A 139 8.30 51.43 -7.37
C ASP A 139 8.12 52.05 -8.76
N HIS A 140 6.93 52.53 -9.10
CA HIS A 140 6.72 53.62 -10.07
C HIS A 140 5.61 54.51 -9.52
N GLY A 141 5.95 55.24 -8.45
CA GLY A 141 5.38 56.56 -8.24
C GLY A 141 5.97 57.57 -9.23
N SER A 142 5.14 58.53 -9.62
CA SER A 142 5.44 59.80 -10.29
C SER A 142 5.57 59.78 -11.82
N ALA A 143 4.59 60.40 -12.50
CA ALA A 143 4.76 61.77 -12.99
C ALA A 143 3.48 62.28 -13.70
N VAL A 144 3.04 63.47 -13.24
CA VAL A 144 2.32 64.57 -13.91
C VAL A 144 0.93 64.37 -14.52
#